data_AF-A0A952HY25-F1
#
_entry.id   AF-A0A952HY25-F1
#
_cell.length_a   1.000
_cell.length_b   1.000
_cell.length_c   1.000
_cell.angle_alpha   90.00
_cell.angle_beta   90.00
_cell.angle_gamma   90.00
#
_symmetry.space_group_name_H-M   'P 1'
#
loop_
_entity.id
_entity.type
_entity.pdbx_description
1 polymer ?
#
loop_
_entity_poly.entity_id
_entity_poly.type
_entity_poly.pdbx_seq_one_letter_code
_entity_poly.pdbx_strand_id
1 'polypeptide(L)'
;MKNKDNQKDSFQKQTQTGDTTRCGDKSKSKLYKLFEEKEQSNFEYFQKNQIDAPNEIMQYAIIEGIGFNKDEILCQNEFLSFFNIGLEKFYCWTPSDAEFSLLVAKVDPIIKKEKLWKTSTSIFEIAFALSSSLEMILEFDYDWIYNFDSSKKINNQKYLKKREETLGYKNIYTHHKFGELASLIDLLNRDDKFFIACQNIIAAMQNHAFCQICALTPEHLKEHSNQEPNIWERVSLIPKMESAIVQATRCVEAILGKPGDRKIPLKLERVKERWRRNVLIDPDEEFKLGEKSFLEFYYDLFTLRGYASHSLGNLSYQMQRCQTIEAQSFAWVLIKDYYKKLRMKNEKALITLNFNYDLLN
;
A
#
# COMPACT_ATOMS: atom_id res chain seq x y z
N MET A 1 -80.78 -63.43 24.23
CA MET A 1 -81.77 -62.50 23.63
C MET A 1 -81.39 -62.28 22.17
N LYS A 2 -82.31 -62.65 21.25
CA LYS A 2 -82.61 -62.09 19.91
C LYS A 2 -81.45 -61.53 19.06
N ASN A 3 -81.16 -62.17 17.91
CA ASN A 3 -81.50 -61.75 16.51
C ASN A 3 -80.69 -60.53 16.02
N LYS A 4 -80.29 -60.33 14.77
CA LYS A 4 -80.31 -61.03 13.47
C LYS A 4 -79.61 -60.07 12.48
N ASP A 5 -78.99 -60.64 11.44
CA ASP A 5 -79.03 -60.23 10.03
C ASP A 5 -78.68 -58.80 9.53
N ASN A 6 -77.65 -58.79 8.68
CA ASN A 6 -77.63 -58.38 7.26
C ASN A 6 -77.54 -56.92 6.76
N GLN A 7 -76.50 -56.77 5.92
CA GLN A 7 -76.46 -56.24 4.54
C GLN A 7 -76.34 -54.73 4.25
N LYS A 8 -75.25 -54.46 3.50
CA LYS A 8 -75.07 -53.60 2.30
C LYS A 8 -75.50 -52.13 2.38
N ASP A 9 -74.53 -51.22 2.16
CA ASP A 9 -74.46 -50.52 0.86
C ASP A 9 -73.15 -49.73 0.66
N SER A 10 -72.75 -49.72 -0.61
CA SER A 10 -71.65 -49.02 -1.25
C SER A 10 -71.72 -47.50 -1.10
N PHE A 11 -70.58 -46.82 -0.92
CA PHE A 11 -70.30 -45.56 -1.61
C PHE A 11 -68.79 -45.33 -1.75
N GLN A 12 -68.31 -45.39 -3.00
CA GLN A 12 -67.04 -44.81 -3.42
C GLN A 12 -67.05 -43.30 -3.14
N LYS A 13 -66.00 -42.78 -2.51
CA LYS A 13 -65.55 -41.40 -2.72
C LYS A 13 -64.02 -41.38 -2.81
N GLN A 14 -63.55 -41.48 -4.05
CA GLN A 14 -62.29 -40.86 -4.45
C GLN A 14 -62.40 -39.36 -4.18
N THR A 15 -61.49 -38.81 -3.39
CA THR A 15 -61.15 -37.39 -3.44
C THR A 15 -59.63 -37.30 -3.54
N GLN A 16 -59.18 -37.13 -4.78
CA GLN A 16 -57.93 -36.44 -5.08
C GLN A 16 -58.07 -35.00 -4.62
N THR A 17 -57.01 -34.44 -4.02
CA THR A 17 -56.34 -33.17 -4.36
C THR A 17 -55.69 -32.59 -3.10
N GLY A 18 -54.46 -32.09 -3.25
CA GLY A 18 -53.89 -31.22 -2.23
C GLY A 18 -52.39 -31.30 -1.97
N ASP A 19 -51.60 -31.93 -2.85
CA ASP A 19 -50.14 -31.87 -2.87
C ASP A 19 -49.69 -30.41 -3.14
N THR A 20 -49.72 -29.55 -2.12
CA THR A 20 -49.45 -28.10 -2.23
C THR A 20 -48.10 -27.67 -1.64
N THR A 21 -47.34 -28.57 -1.03
CA THR A 21 -46.02 -28.24 -0.46
C THR A 21 -44.82 -28.61 -1.35
N ARG A 22 -45.01 -29.34 -2.46
CA ARG A 22 -43.90 -29.76 -3.34
C ARG A 22 -43.57 -28.82 -4.50
N CYS A 23 -44.47 -27.92 -4.87
CA CYS A 23 -44.30 -27.05 -6.04
C CYS A 23 -43.46 -25.80 -5.72
N GLY A 24 -43.60 -25.23 -4.51
CA GLY A 24 -42.87 -24.05 -4.06
C GLY A 24 -41.36 -24.27 -3.88
N ASP A 25 -40.95 -25.44 -3.40
CA ASP A 25 -39.53 -25.78 -3.23
C ASP A 25 -38.81 -26.10 -4.55
N LYS A 26 -39.50 -26.80 -5.47
CA LYS A 26 -38.93 -27.09 -6.80
C LYS A 26 -38.74 -25.82 -7.63
N SER A 27 -39.72 -24.91 -7.61
CA SER A 27 -39.65 -23.64 -8.35
C SER A 27 -38.64 -22.66 -7.76
N LYS A 28 -38.53 -22.56 -6.43
CA LYS A 28 -37.42 -21.85 -5.77
C LYS A 28 -36.07 -22.45 -6.15
N SER A 29 -35.89 -23.78 -6.09
CA SER A 29 -34.61 -24.42 -6.46
C SER A 29 -34.23 -24.18 -7.93
N LYS A 30 -35.22 -24.10 -8.83
CA LYS A 30 -35.00 -23.85 -10.26
C LYS A 30 -34.61 -22.41 -10.54
N LEU A 31 -35.19 -21.46 -9.80
CA LEU A 31 -34.80 -20.05 -9.80
C LEU A 31 -33.37 -19.86 -9.27
N TYR A 32 -33.02 -20.49 -8.15
CA TYR A 32 -31.66 -20.45 -7.61
C TYR A 32 -30.61 -20.97 -8.60
N LYS A 33 -30.88 -22.11 -9.25
CA LYS A 33 -30.00 -22.63 -10.31
C LYS A 33 -29.86 -21.68 -11.49
N LEU A 34 -30.95 -21.05 -11.94
CA LEU A 34 -30.90 -20.06 -13.02
C LEU A 34 -30.08 -18.81 -12.63
N PHE A 35 -30.16 -18.38 -11.37
CA PHE A 35 -29.31 -17.29 -10.86
C PHE A 35 -27.84 -17.70 -10.83
N GLU A 36 -27.52 -18.88 -10.30
CA GLU A 36 -26.15 -19.40 -10.28
C GLU A 36 -25.56 -19.58 -11.69
N GLU A 37 -26.34 -20.15 -12.62
CA GLU A 37 -25.95 -20.32 -14.04
C GLU A 37 -25.70 -18.97 -14.71
N LYS A 38 -26.53 -17.96 -14.42
CA LYS A 38 -26.36 -16.60 -14.94
C LYS A 38 -25.13 -15.91 -14.34
N GLU A 39 -24.90 -16.05 -13.03
CA GLU A 39 -23.70 -15.52 -12.38
C GLU A 39 -22.41 -16.19 -12.88
N GLN A 40 -22.47 -17.49 -13.17
CA GLN A 40 -21.34 -18.23 -13.73
C GLN A 40 -21.05 -17.81 -15.17
N SER A 41 -22.08 -17.71 -16.01
CA SER A 41 -21.97 -17.21 -17.38
C SER A 41 -21.45 -15.76 -17.43
N ASN A 42 -21.94 -14.89 -16.55
CA ASN A 42 -21.44 -13.51 -16.42
C ASN A 42 -19.97 -13.48 -15.99
N PHE A 43 -19.57 -14.31 -15.02
CA PHE A 43 -18.17 -14.39 -14.60
C PHE A 43 -17.26 -14.88 -15.72
N GLU A 44 -17.65 -15.93 -16.44
CA GLU A 44 -16.89 -16.42 -17.60
C GLU A 44 -16.81 -15.38 -18.71
N TYR A 45 -17.88 -14.60 -18.91
CA TYR A 45 -17.88 -13.47 -19.82
C TYR A 45 -16.89 -12.38 -19.38
N PHE A 46 -16.84 -12.01 -18.10
CA PHE A 46 -15.91 -10.98 -17.59
C PHE A 46 -14.46 -11.46 -17.49
N GLN A 47 -14.21 -12.75 -17.26
CA GLN A 47 -12.87 -13.31 -17.42
C GLN A 47 -12.39 -13.24 -18.88
N LYS A 48 -13.29 -13.44 -19.84
CA LYS A 48 -12.97 -13.38 -21.28
C LYS A 48 -12.90 -11.94 -21.81
N ASN A 49 -13.66 -11.01 -21.20
CA ASN A 49 -13.74 -9.61 -21.58
C ASN A 49 -13.25 -8.77 -20.39
N GLN A 50 -11.95 -8.44 -20.36
CA GLN A 50 -11.32 -7.71 -19.27
C GLN A 50 -12.11 -6.44 -18.93
N ILE A 51 -12.81 -6.46 -17.79
CA ILE A 51 -13.41 -5.26 -17.25
C ILE A 51 -12.39 -4.57 -16.35
N ASP A 52 -12.18 -3.30 -16.62
CA ASP A 52 -11.32 -2.44 -15.83
C ASP A 52 -11.93 -2.21 -14.44
N ALA A 53 -11.21 -2.56 -13.38
CA ALA A 53 -11.59 -2.32 -11.98
C ALA A 53 -11.00 -1.00 -11.47
N PRO A 54 -11.63 -0.27 -10.53
CA PRO A 54 -12.92 -0.57 -9.88
C PRO A 54 -14.15 -0.22 -10.74
N ASN A 55 -15.27 -0.90 -10.51
CA ASN A 55 -16.58 -0.62 -11.13
C ASN A 55 -17.72 -1.20 -10.27
N GLU A 56 -18.99 -1.05 -10.67
CA GLU A 56 -20.16 -1.47 -9.87
C GLU A 56 -20.15 -2.93 -9.38
N ILE A 57 -19.57 -3.85 -10.17
CA ILE A 57 -19.50 -5.28 -9.84
C ILE A 57 -18.16 -5.69 -9.22
N MET A 58 -17.12 -4.84 -9.34
CA MET A 58 -15.78 -5.03 -8.77
C MET A 58 -15.38 -3.78 -7.96
N GLN A 59 -16.11 -3.53 -6.87
CA GLN A 59 -15.77 -2.45 -5.93
C GLN A 59 -14.83 -2.90 -4.82
N TYR A 60 -14.72 -4.21 -4.59
CA TYR A 60 -13.95 -4.76 -3.48
C TYR A 60 -12.72 -5.49 -3.99
N ALA A 61 -11.63 -5.36 -3.24
CA ALA A 61 -10.39 -6.08 -3.47
C ALA A 61 -9.75 -6.46 -2.13
N ILE A 62 -9.16 -7.64 -2.07
CA ILE A 62 -8.23 -7.97 -0.99
C ILE A 62 -6.91 -7.25 -1.28
N ILE A 63 -6.30 -6.66 -0.26
CA ILE A 63 -4.93 -6.14 -0.37
C ILE A 63 -3.97 -7.31 -0.13
N GLU A 64 -3.32 -7.77 -1.20
CA GLU A 64 -2.30 -8.82 -1.12
C GLU A 64 -1.07 -8.32 -0.35
N GLY A 65 -0.39 -9.25 0.34
CA GLY A 65 0.76 -8.94 1.20
C GLY A 65 0.44 -8.51 2.64
N ILE A 66 -0.82 -8.21 2.95
CA ILE A 66 -1.26 -7.77 4.29
C ILE A 66 -2.26 -8.76 4.89
N GLY A 67 -1.87 -9.39 6.01
CA GLY A 67 -2.77 -10.15 6.87
C GLY A 67 -2.75 -9.62 8.30
N PHE A 68 -3.77 -9.95 9.09
CA PHE A 68 -3.84 -9.62 10.50
C PHE A 68 -3.93 -10.86 11.38
N ASN A 69 -3.25 -10.84 12.53
CA ASN A 69 -3.46 -11.87 13.54
C ASN A 69 -4.93 -11.91 13.95
N LYS A 70 -5.42 -13.13 14.17
CA LYS A 70 -6.71 -13.34 14.85
C LYS A 70 -6.52 -13.10 16.33
N ASP A 71 -6.63 -11.86 16.72
CA ASP A 71 -6.68 -11.48 18.14
C ASP A 71 -8.10 -11.74 18.67
N GLU A 72 -8.27 -11.75 20.00
CA GLU A 72 -9.55 -12.08 20.67
C GLU A 72 -10.75 -11.21 20.24
N ILE A 73 -10.47 -10.08 19.58
CA ILE A 73 -11.44 -9.08 19.14
C ILE A 73 -12.20 -9.52 17.87
N LEU A 74 -11.57 -10.34 17.01
CA LEU A 74 -12.15 -10.72 15.71
C LEU A 74 -12.78 -12.11 15.76
N CYS A 75 -14.11 -12.17 15.64
CA CYS A 75 -14.81 -13.44 15.48
C CYS A 75 -14.73 -13.95 14.03
N GLN A 76 -14.85 -15.26 13.85
CA GLN A 76 -14.96 -15.84 12.52
C GLN A 76 -16.21 -15.35 11.79
N ASN A 77 -16.07 -15.13 10.49
CA ASN A 77 -17.07 -14.57 9.56
C ASN A 77 -17.45 -13.10 9.82
N GLU A 78 -16.62 -12.33 10.52
CA GLU A 78 -16.83 -10.89 10.67
C GLU A 78 -16.25 -10.07 9.51
N PHE A 79 -16.93 -8.97 9.19
CA PHE A 79 -16.52 -7.99 8.21
C PHE A 79 -16.71 -6.58 8.79
N LEU A 80 -15.65 -6.06 9.40
CA LEU A 80 -15.70 -4.84 10.20
C LEU A 80 -15.03 -3.68 9.46
N SER A 81 -15.62 -2.49 9.51
CA SER A 81 -14.94 -1.29 9.00
C SER A 81 -13.69 -1.01 9.82
N PHE A 82 -12.60 -0.64 9.14
CA PHE A 82 -11.31 -0.41 9.78
C PHE A 82 -10.85 1.04 9.68
N PHE A 83 -10.66 1.60 8.49
CA PHE A 83 -10.32 3.02 8.29
C PHE A 83 -10.61 3.44 6.83
N ASN A 84 -10.37 4.70 6.48
CA ASN A 84 -10.58 5.24 5.14
C ASN A 84 -9.33 5.99 4.65
N ILE A 85 -9.07 5.94 3.35
CA ILE A 85 -8.10 6.78 2.64
C ILE A 85 -8.76 7.32 1.38
N GLY A 86 -9.07 8.62 1.35
CA GLY A 86 -9.70 9.24 0.18
C GLY A 86 -11.00 8.55 -0.23
N LEU A 87 -11.03 8.01 -1.45
CA LEU A 87 -12.19 7.28 -2.03
C LEU A 87 -12.15 5.76 -1.75
N GLU A 88 -11.26 5.32 -0.87
CA GLU A 88 -11.11 3.92 -0.47
C GLU A 88 -11.51 3.73 1.00
N LYS A 89 -12.38 2.76 1.25
CA LYS A 89 -12.78 2.34 2.61
C LYS A 89 -12.22 0.97 2.89
N PHE A 90 -11.59 0.79 4.03
CA PHE A 90 -10.94 -0.44 4.43
C PHE A 90 -11.76 -1.19 5.47
N TYR A 91 -11.73 -2.50 5.35
CA TYR A 91 -12.42 -3.43 6.22
C TYR A 91 -11.46 -4.54 6.65
N CYS A 92 -11.60 -4.99 7.87
CA CYS A 92 -11.00 -6.24 8.33
C CYS A 92 -12.01 -7.36 8.11
N TRP A 93 -11.63 -8.36 7.32
CA TRP A 93 -12.45 -9.53 7.04
C TRP A 93 -11.82 -10.76 7.67
N THR A 94 -12.59 -11.53 8.44
CA THR A 94 -12.13 -12.77 9.07
C THR A 94 -12.88 -13.97 8.48
N PRO A 95 -12.44 -14.54 7.35
CA PRO A 95 -13.12 -15.69 6.75
C PRO A 95 -13.11 -16.92 7.66
N SER A 96 -14.18 -17.72 7.62
CA SER A 96 -14.26 -18.98 8.40
C SER A 96 -13.15 -19.98 8.10
N ASP A 97 -12.60 -19.97 6.89
CA ASP A 97 -11.58 -20.91 6.42
C ASP A 97 -10.16 -20.34 6.40
N ALA A 98 -9.95 -19.10 6.87
CA ALA A 98 -8.63 -18.47 6.90
C ALA A 98 -7.94 -18.64 8.25
N GLU A 99 -6.60 -18.67 8.29
CA GLU A 99 -5.83 -18.66 9.55
C GLU A 99 -5.64 -17.25 10.13
N PHE A 100 -5.83 -16.22 9.31
CA PHE A 100 -5.64 -14.81 9.63
C PHE A 100 -6.77 -13.97 9.01
N SER A 101 -6.90 -12.73 9.46
CA SER A 101 -7.85 -11.78 8.88
C SER A 101 -7.20 -11.00 7.72
N LEU A 102 -8.02 -10.50 6.81
CA LEU A 102 -7.61 -9.88 5.56
C LEU A 102 -7.98 -8.39 5.55
N LEU A 103 -7.09 -7.58 4.99
CA LEU A 103 -7.44 -6.20 4.64
C LEU A 103 -8.20 -6.20 3.32
N VAL A 104 -9.44 -5.70 3.34
CA VAL A 104 -10.28 -5.57 2.15
C VAL A 104 -10.54 -4.09 1.89
N ALA A 105 -10.19 -3.62 0.69
CA ALA A 105 -10.53 -2.29 0.21
C ALA A 105 -11.87 -2.33 -0.51
N LYS A 106 -12.72 -1.36 -0.23
CA LYS A 106 -13.85 -0.95 -1.07
C LYS A 106 -13.51 0.36 -1.73
N VAL A 107 -13.41 0.37 -3.05
CA VAL A 107 -13.02 1.54 -3.83
C VAL A 107 -14.23 2.11 -4.56
N ASP A 108 -14.47 3.40 -4.40
CA ASP A 108 -15.52 4.10 -5.14
C ASP A 108 -15.13 4.22 -6.63
N PRO A 109 -15.94 3.71 -7.58
CA PRO A 109 -15.65 3.83 -9.01
C PRO A 109 -15.50 5.27 -9.52
N ILE A 110 -15.96 6.28 -8.77
CA ILE A 110 -15.73 7.69 -9.08
C ILE A 110 -14.23 8.00 -9.20
N ILE A 111 -13.34 7.22 -8.56
CA ILE A 111 -11.88 7.38 -8.65
C ILE A 111 -11.37 7.41 -10.10
N LYS A 112 -12.06 6.75 -11.04
CA LYS A 112 -11.70 6.75 -12.46
C LYS A 112 -11.85 8.11 -13.16
N LYS A 113 -12.53 9.07 -12.51
CA LYS A 113 -12.64 10.45 -12.98
C LYS A 113 -11.45 11.30 -12.54
N GLU A 114 -10.64 10.83 -11.59
CA GLU A 114 -9.43 11.51 -11.16
C GLU A 114 -8.35 11.43 -12.24
N LYS A 115 -7.51 12.47 -12.34
CA LYS A 115 -6.39 12.50 -13.30
C LYS A 115 -5.32 11.45 -12.98
N LEU A 116 -5.18 11.13 -11.69
CA LEU A 116 -4.24 10.15 -11.17
C LEU A 116 -4.85 9.56 -9.90
N TRP A 117 -4.92 8.25 -9.83
CA TRP A 117 -5.26 7.55 -8.59
C TRP A 117 -3.97 7.24 -7.82
N LYS A 118 -3.74 7.99 -6.74
CA LYS A 118 -2.76 7.62 -5.73
C LYS A 118 -3.36 6.48 -4.89
N THR A 119 -3.00 5.25 -5.23
CA THR A 119 -3.58 4.06 -4.61
C THR A 119 -3.15 3.94 -3.16
N SER A 120 -4.05 3.41 -2.33
CA SER A 120 -3.71 3.12 -0.94
C SER A 120 -2.62 2.06 -0.80
N THR A 121 -2.51 1.10 -1.73
CA THR A 121 -1.36 0.16 -1.76
C THR A 121 -0.04 0.90 -1.83
N SER A 122 0.11 1.86 -2.76
CA SER A 122 1.33 2.66 -2.87
C SER A 122 1.60 3.51 -1.62
N ILE A 123 0.56 3.98 -0.94
CA ILE A 123 0.70 4.68 0.35
C ILE A 123 1.21 3.72 1.42
N PHE A 124 0.69 2.50 1.50
CA PHE A 124 1.13 1.51 2.48
C PHE A 124 2.58 1.08 2.23
N GLU A 125 2.96 0.77 0.99
CA GLU A 125 4.34 0.39 0.64
C GLU A 125 5.35 1.44 1.14
N ILE A 126 5.05 2.71 0.86
CA ILE A 126 5.87 3.83 1.33
C ILE A 126 5.84 3.92 2.86
N ALA A 127 4.66 3.83 3.49
CA ALA A 127 4.54 3.95 4.94
C ALA A 127 5.35 2.88 5.68
N PHE A 128 5.28 1.62 5.21
CA PHE A 128 6.05 0.52 5.78
C PHE A 128 7.55 0.69 5.54
N ALA A 129 7.97 1.10 4.34
CA ALA A 129 9.36 1.37 4.03
C ALA A 129 9.95 2.48 4.91
N LEU A 130 9.27 3.61 5.07
CA LEU A 130 9.74 4.69 5.92
C LEU A 130 9.76 4.28 7.40
N SER A 131 8.77 3.50 7.86
CA SER A 131 8.69 3.04 9.26
C SER A 131 9.83 2.08 9.63
N SER A 132 10.39 1.39 8.65
CA SER A 132 11.54 0.48 8.79
C SER A 132 12.86 1.14 8.43
N SER A 133 12.91 2.47 8.32
CA SER A 133 14.12 3.19 7.86
C SER A 133 14.69 2.68 6.52
N LEU A 134 13.79 2.29 5.61
CA LEU A 134 14.05 1.75 4.28
C LEU A 134 14.67 0.34 4.26
N GLU A 135 14.66 -0.38 5.39
CA GLU A 135 15.15 -1.77 5.47
C GLU A 135 14.16 -2.78 4.88
N MET A 136 12.86 -2.47 4.91
CA MET A 136 11.82 -3.32 4.33
C MET A 136 11.09 -2.55 3.23
N ILE A 137 11.29 -2.96 1.98
CA ILE A 137 10.52 -2.47 0.84
C ILE A 137 9.58 -3.60 0.43
N LEU A 138 8.29 -3.38 0.66
CA LEU A 138 7.23 -4.35 0.39
C LEU A 138 6.45 -3.93 -0.85
N GLU A 139 5.84 -4.91 -1.50
CA GLU A 139 4.93 -4.70 -2.64
C GLU A 139 3.54 -5.20 -2.23
N PHE A 140 2.52 -4.40 -2.51
CA PHE A 140 1.12 -4.71 -2.23
C PHE A 140 0.28 -4.49 -3.49
N ASP A 141 -0.68 -5.39 -3.72
CA ASP A 141 -1.53 -5.31 -4.90
C ASP A 141 -3.00 -5.51 -4.53
N TYR A 142 -3.88 -5.00 -5.38
CA TYR A 142 -5.30 -5.26 -5.32
C TYR A 142 -5.59 -6.58 -6.01
N ASP A 143 -6.25 -7.48 -5.28
CA ASP A 143 -6.90 -8.64 -5.88
C ASP A 143 -8.42 -8.49 -5.87
N TRP A 144 -8.91 -8.02 -7.01
CA TRP A 144 -10.30 -7.62 -7.23
C TRP A 144 -11.25 -8.81 -7.25
N ILE A 145 -12.41 -8.60 -6.63
CA ILE A 145 -13.44 -9.63 -6.46
C ILE A 145 -14.72 -9.19 -7.15
N TYR A 146 -15.24 -10.07 -8.02
CA TYR A 146 -16.56 -9.93 -8.62
C TYR A 146 -17.65 -10.21 -7.59
N ASN A 147 -18.57 -9.26 -7.40
CA ASN A 147 -19.71 -9.36 -6.49
C ASN A 147 -19.32 -9.94 -5.13
N PHE A 148 -18.33 -9.30 -4.49
CA PHE A 148 -17.81 -9.71 -3.19
C PHE A 148 -18.93 -9.97 -2.18
N ASP A 149 -18.84 -11.11 -1.50
CA ASP A 149 -19.78 -11.54 -0.47
C ASP A 149 -19.00 -12.05 0.74
N SER A 150 -18.97 -11.28 1.83
CA SER A 150 -18.19 -11.59 3.03
C SER A 150 -18.64 -12.88 3.74
N SER A 151 -19.81 -13.42 3.41
CA SER A 151 -20.31 -14.69 3.96
C SER A 151 -19.71 -15.92 3.27
N LYS A 152 -19.16 -15.76 2.05
CA LYS A 152 -18.52 -16.84 1.29
C LYS A 152 -17.06 -17.02 1.72
N LYS A 153 -16.61 -18.27 1.77
CA LYS A 153 -15.20 -18.65 1.93
C LYS A 153 -14.29 -17.97 0.91
N ILE A 154 -13.01 -17.77 1.26
CA ILE A 154 -12.02 -17.13 0.37
C ILE A 154 -11.99 -17.84 -1.00
N ASN A 155 -11.87 -19.16 -0.98
CA ASN A 155 -11.72 -19.96 -2.21
C ASN A 155 -13.01 -20.02 -3.05
N ASN A 156 -14.14 -19.61 -2.49
CA ASN A 156 -15.43 -19.57 -3.18
C ASN A 156 -15.73 -18.17 -3.78
N GLN A 157 -14.87 -17.19 -3.54
CA GLN A 157 -14.96 -15.89 -4.18
C GLN A 157 -14.54 -15.99 -5.67
N LYS A 158 -15.04 -15.06 -6.47
CA LYS A 158 -14.74 -14.96 -7.90
C LYS A 158 -13.76 -13.82 -8.12
N TYR A 159 -12.50 -14.14 -8.44
CA TYR A 159 -11.42 -13.16 -8.59
C TYR A 159 -11.21 -12.73 -10.05
N LEU A 160 -10.74 -11.49 -10.24
CA LEU A 160 -10.30 -10.97 -11.55
C LEU A 160 -9.10 -11.73 -12.09
N LYS A 161 -8.11 -11.98 -11.23
CA LYS A 161 -6.91 -12.76 -11.56
C LYS A 161 -7.18 -14.24 -11.35
N LYS A 162 -6.55 -15.11 -12.16
CA LYS A 162 -6.55 -16.56 -11.91
C LYS A 162 -5.63 -16.87 -10.73
N ARG A 163 -6.20 -17.26 -9.59
CA ARG A 163 -5.46 -17.72 -8.42
C ARG A 163 -5.10 -19.19 -8.56
N GLU A 164 -4.14 -19.53 -9.42
CA GLU A 164 -3.66 -20.92 -9.49
C GLU A 164 -2.62 -21.22 -8.38
N GLU A 165 -1.87 -20.22 -7.87
CA GLU A 165 -0.87 -20.44 -6.79
C GLU A 165 -0.61 -19.22 -5.86
N THR A 166 -1.43 -18.15 -5.91
CA THR A 166 -1.04 -16.80 -5.44
C THR A 166 -1.47 -16.37 -4.03
N LEU A 167 -1.64 -17.27 -3.06
CA LEU A 167 -1.73 -16.87 -1.64
C LEU A 167 -0.35 -16.68 -0.97
N GLY A 168 0.71 -16.57 -1.78
CA GLY A 168 2.07 -17.01 -1.43
C GLY A 168 2.98 -16.07 -0.63
N TYR A 169 2.66 -14.80 -0.42
CA TYR A 169 3.43 -13.96 0.51
C TYR A 169 2.49 -13.04 1.28
N LYS A 170 2.41 -13.24 2.59
CA LYS A 170 1.66 -12.36 3.49
C LYS A 170 2.48 -12.12 4.72
N ASN A 171 2.69 -10.85 5.02
CA ASN A 171 3.19 -10.44 6.31
C ASN A 171 1.99 -10.27 7.24
N ILE A 172 2.06 -10.91 8.39
CA ILE A 172 1.01 -10.83 9.40
C ILE A 172 1.36 -9.67 10.33
N TYR A 173 0.43 -8.72 10.42
CA TYR A 173 0.57 -7.51 11.24
C TYR A 173 -0.48 -7.49 12.34
N THR A 174 -0.19 -6.78 13.42
CA THR A 174 -1.21 -6.35 14.37
C THR A 174 -1.98 -5.16 13.80
N HIS A 175 -3.28 -5.05 14.06
CA HIS A 175 -4.07 -3.87 13.69
C HIS A 175 -3.47 -2.56 14.21
N HIS A 176 -2.93 -2.60 15.44
CA HIS A 176 -2.22 -1.49 16.07
C HIS A 176 -1.11 -0.91 15.19
N LYS A 177 -0.44 -1.73 14.35
CA LYS A 177 0.63 -1.28 13.46
C LYS A 177 0.12 -0.22 12.47
N PHE A 178 -1.09 -0.38 11.94
CA PHE A 178 -1.69 0.62 11.05
C PHE A 178 -2.07 1.88 11.82
N GLY A 179 -2.49 1.73 13.07
CA GLY A 179 -2.73 2.86 13.98
C GLY A 179 -1.47 3.69 14.23
N GLU A 180 -0.30 3.06 14.44
CA GLU A 180 1.00 3.75 14.57
C GLU A 180 1.39 4.51 13.30
N LEU A 181 1.00 3.98 12.13
CA LEU A 181 1.29 4.58 10.84
C LEU A 181 0.29 5.67 10.43
N ALA A 182 -0.78 5.93 11.20
CA ALA A 182 -1.86 6.82 10.81
C ALA A 182 -1.37 8.23 10.44
N SER A 183 -0.47 8.83 11.24
CA SER A 183 0.11 10.15 10.93
C SER A 183 0.89 10.17 9.61
N LEU A 184 1.53 9.05 9.27
CA LEU A 184 2.32 8.92 8.06
C LEU A 184 1.43 8.70 6.84
N ILE A 185 0.45 7.81 6.96
CA ILE A 185 -0.59 7.55 5.94
C ILE A 185 -1.34 8.84 5.61
N ASP A 186 -1.74 9.62 6.62
CA ASP A 186 -2.39 10.92 6.42
C ASP A 186 -1.53 11.86 5.57
N LEU A 187 -0.26 12.07 5.96
CA LEU A 187 0.61 13.00 5.24
C LEU A 187 0.87 12.54 3.80
N LEU A 188 1.12 11.25 3.59
CA LEU A 188 1.28 10.66 2.25
C LEU A 188 0.03 10.85 1.39
N ASN A 189 -1.16 10.74 2.00
CA ASN A 189 -2.41 10.92 1.28
C ASN A 189 -2.69 12.38 0.92
N ARG A 190 -2.41 13.35 1.81
CA ARG A 190 -2.76 14.76 1.55
C ARG A 190 -1.66 15.61 0.92
N ASP A 191 -0.40 15.18 0.98
CA ASP A 191 0.76 15.93 0.49
C ASP A 191 1.49 15.20 -0.63
N ASP A 192 1.24 15.60 -1.86
CA ASP A 192 1.86 15.00 -3.05
C ASP A 192 3.36 15.23 -3.12
N LYS A 193 3.88 16.34 -2.55
CA LYS A 193 5.34 16.57 -2.51
C LYS A 193 6.01 15.55 -1.62
N PHE A 194 5.40 15.28 -0.46
CA PHE A 194 5.90 14.24 0.44
C PHE A 194 5.83 12.87 -0.21
N PHE A 195 4.69 12.52 -0.80
CA PHE A 195 4.50 11.25 -1.49
C PHE A 195 5.55 11.02 -2.59
N ILE A 196 5.72 12.01 -3.49
CA ILE A 196 6.70 11.92 -4.59
C ILE A 196 8.13 11.86 -4.03
N ALA A 197 8.47 12.65 -3.00
CA ALA A 197 9.79 12.60 -2.39
C ALA A 197 10.09 11.19 -1.86
N CYS A 198 9.12 10.58 -1.19
CA CYS A 198 9.25 9.23 -0.62
C CYS A 198 9.40 8.15 -1.70
N GLN A 199 8.65 8.24 -2.81
CA GLN A 199 8.86 7.34 -3.94
C GLN A 199 10.28 7.43 -4.50
N ASN A 200 10.82 8.66 -4.62
CA ASN A 200 12.16 8.87 -5.15
C ASN A 200 13.26 8.32 -4.21
N ILE A 201 13.13 8.46 -2.88
CA ILE A 201 14.13 7.86 -1.98
C ILE A 201 14.06 6.33 -1.96
N ILE A 202 12.87 5.74 -2.05
CA ILE A 202 12.71 4.29 -2.16
C ILE A 202 13.34 3.79 -3.47
N ALA A 203 13.06 4.47 -4.59
CA ALA A 203 13.69 4.15 -5.87
C ALA A 203 15.22 4.28 -5.81
N ALA A 204 15.76 5.26 -5.08
CA ALA A 204 17.19 5.37 -4.86
C ALA A 204 17.75 4.14 -4.13
N MET A 205 17.09 3.72 -3.04
CA MET A 205 17.48 2.53 -2.26
C MET A 205 17.37 1.22 -3.06
N GLN A 206 16.35 1.07 -3.90
CA GLN A 206 16.22 -0.11 -4.78
C GLN A 206 17.36 -0.19 -5.81
N ASN A 207 17.86 0.95 -6.29
CA ASN A 207 19.00 0.98 -7.20
C ASN A 207 20.31 0.72 -6.45
N HIS A 208 20.51 1.36 -5.30
CA HIS A 208 21.71 1.23 -4.49
C HIS A 208 21.35 1.09 -3.00
N ALA A 209 21.36 -0.17 -2.52
CA ALA A 209 21.01 -0.51 -1.15
C ALA A 209 22.22 -0.39 -0.20
N PHE A 210 21.98 0.14 0.98
CA PHE A 210 22.91 0.16 2.11
C PHE A 210 22.13 0.32 3.42
N CYS A 211 22.76 0.06 4.56
CA CYS A 211 22.09 0.29 5.85
C CYS A 211 22.06 1.80 6.15
N GLN A 212 20.90 2.41 5.98
CA GLN A 212 20.67 3.84 6.20
C GLN A 212 20.93 4.26 7.65
N ILE A 213 20.63 3.37 8.61
CA ILE A 213 20.89 3.58 10.03
C ILE A 213 22.40 3.64 10.27
N CYS A 214 23.16 2.65 9.79
CA CYS A 214 24.62 2.60 9.96
C CYS A 214 25.32 3.79 9.26
N ALA A 215 24.82 4.25 8.12
CA ALA A 215 25.40 5.41 7.44
C ALA A 215 25.34 6.71 8.28
N LEU A 216 24.29 6.86 9.10
CA LEU A 216 24.11 8.03 9.98
C LEU A 216 24.65 7.81 11.39
N THR A 217 25.12 6.60 11.69
CA THR A 217 25.63 6.22 13.01
C THR A 217 27.15 6.47 13.07
N PRO A 218 27.69 6.93 14.22
CA PRO A 218 29.14 7.08 14.40
C PRO A 218 29.91 5.79 14.12
N GLU A 219 31.13 5.90 13.57
CA GLU A 219 31.94 4.75 13.10
C GLU A 219 32.07 3.62 14.13
N HIS A 220 32.31 3.96 15.41
CA HIS A 220 32.50 3.01 16.49
C HIS A 220 31.23 2.23 16.90
N LEU A 221 30.06 2.57 16.34
CA LEU A 221 28.76 1.93 16.61
C LEU A 221 28.15 1.29 15.34
N LYS A 222 28.88 1.28 14.22
CA LYS A 222 28.37 0.69 12.97
C LYS A 222 28.42 -0.82 13.02
N GLU A 223 27.28 -1.45 12.70
CA GLU A 223 27.18 -2.91 12.58
C GLU A 223 27.45 -3.39 11.14
N HIS A 224 27.18 -2.54 10.14
CA HIS A 224 27.36 -2.86 8.72
C HIS A 224 28.45 -1.99 8.08
N SER A 225 29.32 -2.63 7.30
CA SER A 225 30.37 -1.94 6.53
C SER A 225 29.77 -1.14 5.38
N ASN A 226 30.25 0.09 5.24
CA ASN A 226 29.95 0.96 4.09
C ASN A 226 31.20 1.23 3.24
N GLN A 227 32.14 0.29 3.21
CA GLN A 227 33.37 0.42 2.43
C GLN A 227 33.10 0.47 0.91
N GLU A 228 34.07 1.03 0.19
CA GLU A 228 34.06 1.02 -1.26
C GLU A 228 34.13 -0.42 -1.79
N PRO A 229 33.37 -0.76 -2.84
CA PRO A 229 33.44 -2.06 -3.48
C PRO A 229 34.80 -2.26 -4.15
N ASN A 230 35.16 -3.54 -4.33
CA ASN A 230 36.37 -3.92 -5.04
C ASN A 230 36.32 -3.41 -6.50
N ILE A 231 37.49 -3.24 -7.12
CA ILE A 231 37.57 -2.62 -8.45
C ILE A 231 36.75 -3.37 -9.52
N TRP A 232 36.66 -4.69 -9.42
CA TRP A 232 35.88 -5.54 -10.33
C TRP A 232 34.37 -5.51 -10.09
N GLU A 233 33.92 -5.12 -8.90
CA GLU A 233 32.49 -4.97 -8.56
C GLU A 233 31.92 -3.64 -9.10
N ARG A 234 32.77 -2.61 -9.17
CA ARG A 234 32.39 -1.23 -9.53
C ARG A 234 31.68 -1.09 -10.87
N VAL A 235 32.09 -1.84 -11.90
CA VAL A 235 31.52 -1.73 -13.25
C VAL A 235 30.00 -1.99 -13.24
N SER A 236 29.54 -2.94 -12.43
CA SER A 236 28.12 -3.26 -12.30
C SER A 236 27.34 -2.30 -11.38
N LEU A 237 28.06 -1.56 -10.53
CA LEU A 237 27.50 -0.66 -9.54
C LEU A 237 27.38 0.78 -10.02
N ILE A 238 28.24 1.23 -10.95
CA ILE A 238 28.22 2.62 -11.43
C ILE A 238 26.84 3.05 -11.95
N PRO A 239 26.16 2.30 -12.86
CA PRO A 239 24.83 2.71 -13.33
C PRO A 239 23.78 2.75 -12.22
N LYS A 240 23.89 1.84 -11.23
CA LYS A 240 23.02 1.78 -10.06
C LYS A 240 23.23 2.99 -9.14
N MET A 241 24.49 3.36 -8.90
CA MET A 241 24.86 4.54 -8.12
C MET A 241 24.41 5.84 -8.81
N GLU A 242 24.61 5.96 -10.12
CA GLU A 242 24.14 7.09 -10.92
C GLU A 242 22.62 7.27 -10.80
N SER A 243 21.87 6.17 -10.99
CA SER A 243 20.41 6.15 -10.81
C SER A 243 20.02 6.57 -9.39
N ALA A 244 20.68 6.01 -8.37
CA ALA A 244 20.40 6.32 -6.98
C ALA A 244 20.64 7.80 -6.64
N ILE A 245 21.72 8.41 -7.13
CA ILE A 245 21.99 9.85 -6.96
C ILE A 245 20.91 10.70 -7.63
N VAL A 246 20.51 10.34 -8.86
CA VAL A 246 19.47 11.08 -9.59
C VAL A 246 18.14 11.03 -8.82
N GLN A 247 17.74 9.86 -8.33
CA GLN A 247 16.49 9.73 -7.57
C GLN A 247 16.59 10.40 -6.18
N ALA A 248 17.70 10.26 -5.46
CA ALA A 248 17.93 10.98 -4.20
C ALA A 248 17.84 12.50 -4.39
N THR A 249 18.41 13.02 -5.49
CA THR A 249 18.30 14.45 -5.82
C THR A 249 16.87 14.86 -6.16
N ARG A 250 16.11 14.03 -6.88
CA ARG A 250 14.69 14.29 -7.18
C ARG A 250 13.83 14.28 -5.92
N CYS A 251 14.14 13.42 -4.96
CA CYS A 251 13.53 13.45 -3.64
C CYS A 251 13.73 14.83 -2.97
N VAL A 252 14.96 15.32 -2.93
CA VAL A 252 15.27 16.66 -2.39
C VAL A 252 14.59 17.75 -3.20
N GLU A 253 14.56 17.65 -4.53
CA GLU A 253 13.91 18.60 -5.42
C GLU A 253 12.40 18.69 -5.20
N ALA A 254 11.72 17.57 -4.89
CA ALA A 254 10.29 17.57 -4.59
C ALA A 254 9.95 18.41 -3.33
N ILE A 255 10.83 18.39 -2.34
CA ILE A 255 10.66 19.13 -1.08
C ILE A 255 11.18 20.56 -1.20
N LEU A 256 12.41 20.72 -1.68
CA LEU A 256 13.16 21.97 -1.62
C LEU A 256 13.33 22.64 -2.98
N GLY A 257 12.77 22.10 -4.07
CA GLY A 257 12.96 22.63 -5.43
C GLY A 257 14.41 22.54 -5.90
N LYS A 258 14.73 23.19 -7.03
CA LYS A 258 16.11 23.35 -7.50
C LYS A 258 16.80 24.54 -6.81
N PRO A 259 18.12 24.46 -6.55
CA PRO A 259 18.89 25.62 -6.12
C PRO A 259 18.91 26.69 -7.23
N GLY A 260 18.76 27.96 -6.84
CA GLY A 260 19.13 29.09 -7.69
C GLY A 260 20.62 29.41 -7.56
N ASP A 261 21.14 30.30 -8.40
CA ASP A 261 22.55 30.73 -8.30
C ASP A 261 22.87 31.35 -6.93
N ARG A 262 23.76 30.69 -6.16
CA ARG A 262 24.17 31.12 -4.81
C ARG A 262 24.96 32.42 -4.78
N LYS A 263 25.55 32.84 -5.92
CA LYS A 263 26.29 34.10 -6.02
C LYS A 263 25.37 35.32 -6.01
N ILE A 264 24.07 35.12 -6.23
CA ILE A 264 23.07 36.19 -6.21
C ILE A 264 22.37 36.16 -4.84
N PRO A 265 22.58 37.16 -3.96
CA PRO A 265 22.08 37.14 -2.58
C PRO A 265 20.56 36.93 -2.48
N LEU A 266 19.79 37.58 -3.35
CA LEU A 266 18.33 37.42 -3.42
C LEU A 266 17.90 35.98 -3.76
N LYS A 267 18.65 35.26 -4.58
CA LYS A 267 18.34 33.86 -4.92
C LYS A 267 18.72 32.92 -3.78
N LEU A 268 19.83 33.19 -3.12
CA LEU A 268 20.27 32.44 -1.93
C LEU A 268 19.25 32.58 -0.80
N GLU A 269 18.77 33.79 -0.53
CA GLU A 269 17.80 34.01 0.55
C GLU A 269 16.47 33.30 0.26
N ARG A 270 15.98 33.34 -0.99
CA ARG A 270 14.78 32.57 -1.37
C ARG A 270 14.92 31.06 -1.16
N VAL A 271 16.12 30.52 -1.34
CA VAL A 271 16.40 29.10 -1.04
C VAL A 271 16.32 28.86 0.46
N LYS A 272 16.95 29.70 1.29
CA LYS A 272 16.90 29.59 2.75
C LYS A 272 15.49 29.75 3.30
N GLU A 273 14.71 30.71 2.80
CA GLU A 273 13.31 30.89 3.17
C GLU A 273 12.45 29.66 2.83
N ARG A 274 12.63 29.10 1.63
CA ARG A 274 11.92 27.88 1.21
C ARG A 274 12.32 26.68 2.06
N TRP A 275 13.61 26.57 2.40
CA TRP A 275 14.13 25.57 3.33
C TRP A 275 13.45 25.66 4.70
N ARG A 276 13.53 26.82 5.34
CA ARG A 276 12.91 27.09 6.64
C ARG A 276 11.38 26.99 6.63
N ARG A 277 10.74 27.06 5.47
CA ARG A 277 9.30 26.77 5.32
C ARG A 277 9.02 25.28 5.34
N ASN A 278 9.86 24.47 4.71
CA ASN A 278 9.56 23.06 4.43
C ASN A 278 10.18 22.10 5.45
N VAL A 279 11.35 22.39 6.01
CA VAL A 279 12.05 21.54 6.99
C VAL A 279 12.41 22.35 8.24
N LEU A 280 12.67 21.67 9.36
CA LEU A 280 13.06 22.23 10.65
C LEU A 280 14.58 22.45 10.78
N ILE A 281 15.39 21.60 10.15
CA ILE A 281 16.86 21.71 10.13
C ILE A 281 17.26 23.07 9.56
N ASP A 282 18.17 23.79 10.25
CA ASP A 282 18.72 25.03 9.70
C ASP A 282 19.63 24.72 8.51
N PRO A 283 19.49 25.40 7.37
CA PRO A 283 20.37 25.18 6.22
C PRO A 283 21.86 25.39 6.52
N ASP A 284 22.21 26.20 7.51
CA ASP A 284 23.59 26.50 7.89
C ASP A 284 24.14 25.52 8.96
N GLU A 285 23.32 24.59 9.49
CA GLU A 285 23.77 23.51 10.37
C GLU A 285 24.66 22.50 9.62
N GLU A 286 25.51 21.81 10.36
CA GLU A 286 26.42 20.78 9.83
C GLU A 286 25.68 19.51 9.42
N PHE A 287 25.84 19.11 8.17
CA PHE A 287 25.55 17.75 7.70
C PHE A 287 26.79 16.88 7.88
N LYS A 288 26.89 16.25 9.06
CA LYS A 288 28.08 15.50 9.52
C LYS A 288 28.66 14.52 8.51
N LEU A 289 27.80 13.78 7.81
CA LEU A 289 28.25 12.74 6.87
C LEU A 289 28.98 13.34 5.65
N GLY A 290 28.61 14.55 5.23
CA GLY A 290 29.28 15.26 4.15
C GLY A 290 30.31 16.30 4.61
N GLU A 291 30.55 16.42 5.92
CA GLU A 291 31.52 17.34 6.55
C GLU A 291 31.37 18.81 6.09
N LYS A 292 30.14 19.27 5.88
CA LYS A 292 29.80 20.63 5.44
C LYS A 292 28.39 21.01 5.87
N SER A 293 27.99 22.27 5.65
CA SER A 293 26.62 22.66 5.95
C SER A 293 25.60 21.94 5.06
N PHE A 294 24.36 21.80 5.54
CA PHE A 294 23.26 21.26 4.73
C PHE A 294 23.07 22.04 3.43
N LEU A 295 23.23 23.36 3.47
CA LEU A 295 23.13 24.23 2.31
C LEU A 295 24.26 23.99 1.31
N GLU A 296 25.51 23.86 1.77
CA GLU A 296 26.63 23.55 0.88
C GLU A 296 26.43 22.19 0.22
N PHE A 297 26.09 21.16 0.99
CA PHE A 297 25.83 19.83 0.44
C PHE A 297 24.64 19.83 -0.53
N TYR A 298 23.61 20.63 -0.29
CA TYR A 298 22.49 20.81 -1.22
C TYR A 298 22.96 21.31 -2.60
N TYR A 299 23.91 22.24 -2.67
CA TYR A 299 24.47 22.68 -3.95
C TYR A 299 25.35 21.61 -4.60
N ASP A 300 26.14 20.90 -3.79
CA ASP A 300 27.01 19.81 -4.26
C ASP A 300 26.19 18.64 -4.81
N LEU A 301 25.07 18.31 -4.19
CA LEU A 301 24.15 17.26 -4.64
C LEU A 301 23.65 17.50 -6.06
N PHE A 302 23.27 18.73 -6.40
CA PHE A 302 22.82 19.07 -7.76
C PHE A 302 23.95 19.04 -8.78
N THR A 303 25.18 19.31 -8.34
CA THR A 303 26.38 19.15 -9.16
C THR A 303 26.67 17.67 -9.41
N LEU A 304 26.61 16.85 -8.37
CA LEU A 304 26.76 15.40 -8.42
C LEU A 304 25.71 14.75 -9.33
N ARG A 305 24.45 15.17 -9.22
CA ARG A 305 23.39 14.76 -10.14
C ARG A 305 23.74 15.08 -11.59
N GLY A 306 24.27 16.28 -11.86
CA GLY A 306 24.66 16.70 -13.20
C GLY A 306 25.68 15.73 -13.83
N TYR A 307 26.66 15.30 -13.04
CA TYR A 307 27.61 14.27 -13.47
C TYR A 307 26.93 12.91 -13.69
N ALA A 308 26.09 12.47 -12.75
CA ALA A 308 25.38 11.20 -12.84
C ALA A 308 24.40 11.11 -14.03
N SER A 309 23.71 12.20 -14.38
CA SER A 309 22.73 12.23 -15.47
C SER A 309 23.36 12.39 -16.87
N HIS A 310 24.63 12.76 -16.95
CA HIS A 310 25.32 13.08 -18.19
C HIS A 310 26.63 12.29 -18.35
N SER A 311 26.68 11.04 -17.87
CA SER A 311 27.85 10.17 -18.06
C SER A 311 28.15 9.86 -19.54
N LEU A 312 27.21 10.13 -20.48
CA LEU A 312 27.39 10.08 -21.94
C LEU A 312 28.11 8.81 -22.46
N GLY A 313 27.90 7.67 -21.80
CA GLY A 313 28.51 6.38 -22.17
C GLY A 313 29.93 6.17 -21.67
N ASN A 314 30.50 7.11 -20.90
CA ASN A 314 31.77 6.96 -20.21
C ASN A 314 31.52 6.55 -18.74
N LEU A 315 32.11 5.42 -18.32
CA LEU A 315 32.14 5.06 -16.90
C LEU A 315 32.96 6.11 -16.14
N SER A 316 32.29 6.96 -15.38
CA SER A 316 32.96 7.88 -14.47
C SER A 316 33.49 7.08 -13.27
N TYR A 317 34.74 6.65 -13.34
CA TYR A 317 35.45 5.99 -12.22
C TYR A 317 35.63 6.91 -11.00
N GLN A 318 35.27 8.19 -11.14
CA GLN A 318 35.23 9.16 -10.05
C GLN A 318 33.98 8.98 -9.16
N MET A 319 32.97 8.24 -9.61
CA MET A 319 31.78 7.95 -8.82
C MET A 319 32.11 6.99 -7.69
N GLN A 320 31.95 7.45 -6.45
CA GLN A 320 32.24 6.65 -5.26
C GLN A 320 30.96 6.20 -4.56
N ARG A 321 31.03 5.03 -3.92
CA ARG A 321 29.91 4.52 -3.12
C ARG A 321 29.62 5.46 -1.95
N CYS A 322 30.63 6.04 -1.32
CA CYS A 322 30.46 7.02 -0.25
C CYS A 322 29.62 8.24 -0.68
N GLN A 323 29.90 8.83 -1.84
CA GLN A 323 29.15 9.97 -2.38
C GLN A 323 27.68 9.60 -2.66
N THR A 324 27.44 8.38 -3.13
CA THR A 324 26.09 7.84 -3.36
C THR A 324 25.34 7.71 -2.02
N ILE A 325 26.00 7.17 -1.00
CA ILE A 325 25.46 7.05 0.36
C ILE A 325 25.18 8.42 0.98
N GLU A 326 26.09 9.37 0.83
CA GLU A 326 25.91 10.75 1.29
C GLU A 326 24.67 11.38 0.65
N ALA A 327 24.50 11.24 -0.67
CA ALA A 327 23.35 11.76 -1.39
C ALA A 327 22.02 11.15 -0.90
N GLN A 328 21.96 9.82 -0.77
CA GLN A 328 20.77 9.12 -0.27
C GLN A 328 20.49 9.47 1.20
N SER A 329 21.52 9.53 2.04
CA SER A 329 21.39 9.86 3.46
C SER A 329 20.95 11.31 3.68
N PHE A 330 21.46 12.24 2.89
CA PHE A 330 21.04 13.63 2.90
C PHE A 330 19.55 13.77 2.55
N ALA A 331 19.12 13.10 1.48
CA ALA A 331 17.72 13.05 1.07
C ALA A 331 16.81 12.44 2.14
N TRP A 332 17.24 11.33 2.76
CA TRP A 332 16.54 10.67 3.85
C TRP A 332 16.35 11.58 5.07
N VAL A 333 17.41 12.27 5.51
CA VAL A 333 17.36 13.20 6.65
C VAL A 333 16.33 14.30 6.38
N LEU A 334 16.34 14.88 5.18
CA LEU A 334 15.38 15.93 4.81
C LEU A 334 13.93 15.43 4.75
N ILE A 335 13.67 14.22 4.24
CA ILE A 335 12.32 13.61 4.25
C ILE A 335 11.83 13.43 5.69
N LYS A 336 12.66 12.87 6.58
CA LYS A 336 12.26 12.64 7.97
C LYS A 336 11.93 13.95 8.67
N ASP A 337 12.70 14.99 8.39
CA ASP A 337 12.51 16.29 9.01
C ASP A 337 11.30 17.05 8.44
N TYR A 338 11.05 16.92 7.13
CA TYR A 338 9.83 17.37 6.47
C TYR A 338 8.58 16.70 7.08
N TYR A 339 8.62 15.38 7.24
CA TYR A 339 7.56 14.63 7.92
C TYR A 339 7.35 15.13 9.35
N LYS A 340 8.43 15.26 10.14
CA LYS A 340 8.35 15.75 11.52
C LYS A 340 7.69 17.13 11.61
N LYS A 341 7.96 18.00 10.64
CA LYS A 341 7.41 19.36 10.59
C LYS A 341 5.92 19.39 10.27
N LEU A 342 5.48 18.59 9.29
CA LEU A 342 4.14 18.71 8.71
C LEU A 342 3.16 17.66 9.20
N ARG A 343 3.63 16.58 9.83
CA ARG A 343 2.73 15.56 10.40
C ARG A 343 1.83 16.17 11.46
N MET A 344 0.59 15.69 11.50
CA MET A 344 -0.27 15.93 12.65
C MET A 344 0.05 14.93 13.76
N LYS A 345 -0.50 15.17 14.97
CA LYS A 345 -0.45 14.19 16.05
C LYS A 345 -1.22 12.93 15.66
N ASN A 346 -0.79 11.77 16.16
CA ASN A 346 -1.36 10.49 15.76
C ASN A 346 -2.84 10.33 16.08
N GLU A 347 -3.27 10.76 17.27
CA GLU A 347 -4.68 10.80 17.66
C GLU A 347 -5.54 11.56 16.65
N LYS A 348 -5.05 12.70 16.15
CA LYS A 348 -5.76 13.49 15.14
C LYS A 348 -5.82 12.76 13.80
N ALA A 349 -4.72 12.11 13.40
CA ALA A 349 -4.67 11.33 12.17
C ALA A 349 -5.64 10.13 12.21
N LEU A 350 -5.72 9.42 13.34
CA LEU A 350 -6.67 8.33 13.55
C LEU A 350 -8.12 8.79 13.34
N ILE A 351 -8.48 9.95 13.88
CA ILE A 351 -9.81 10.57 13.66
C ILE A 351 -9.99 10.95 12.19
N THR A 352 -9.02 11.62 11.57
CA THR A 352 -9.11 12.06 10.16
C THR A 352 -9.27 10.90 9.19
N LEU A 353 -8.59 9.79 9.44
CA LEU A 353 -8.68 8.56 8.63
C LEU A 353 -9.85 7.66 9.07
N ASN A 354 -10.65 8.07 10.06
CA ASN A 354 -11.81 7.34 10.58
C ASN A 354 -11.46 5.90 10.99
N PHE A 355 -10.39 5.74 11.77
CA PHE A 355 -10.00 4.45 12.32
C PHE A 355 -11.06 3.92 13.30
N ASN A 356 -11.32 2.62 13.21
CA ASN A 356 -12.09 1.87 14.18
C ASN A 356 -11.21 1.57 15.39
N TYR A 357 -11.46 2.28 16.49
CA TYR A 357 -10.70 2.14 17.73
C TYR A 357 -10.91 0.79 18.40
N ASP A 358 -12.03 0.11 18.19
CA ASP A 358 -12.28 -1.21 18.77
C ASP A 358 -11.30 -2.25 18.23
N LEU A 359 -10.82 -2.06 16.99
CA LEU A 359 -9.79 -2.90 16.37
C LEU A 359 -8.37 -2.50 16.77
N LEU A 360 -8.16 -1.36 17.43
CA LEU A 360 -6.84 -0.86 17.81
C LEU A 360 -6.50 -1.07 19.29
N ASN A 361 -7.49 -1.36 20.13
CA ASN A 361 -7.39 -1.41 21.59
C ASN A 361 -7.07 -2.80 22.13
#